data_AF-A0A820RHY7-F1
#
_entry.id   AF-A0A820RHY7-F1
#
_cell.length_a   1.000
_cell.length_b   1.000
_cell.length_c   1.000
_cell.angle_alpha   90.00
_cell.angle_beta   90.00
_cell.angle_gamma   90.00
#
_symmetry.space_group_name_H-M   'P 1'
#
loop_
_entity.id
_entity.type
_entity.pdbx_description
1 polymer ?
#
loop_
_entity_poly.entity_id
_entity_poly.type
_entity_poly.pdbx_seq_one_letter_code
_entity_poly.pdbx_strand_id
1 'polypeptide(L)'
;MGQNEPAFASPGYNGAGSCLLLSQLQQQSVTVNTPPFLNMSFTSFTVEVWIYANTLYNNNSFMDNTIFGQFQQNTSDHSLYLTIRNQRIYFGFFDDDIQGNQVSDDNQELKSIW
;
A
#
# COMPACT_ATOMS: atom_id res chain seq x y z
N MET A 1 11.38 8.71 -16.92
CA MET A 1 11.76 7.43 -17.53
C MET A 1 11.78 6.41 -16.41
N GLY A 2 10.74 5.57 -16.31
CA GLY A 2 10.63 4.57 -15.26
C GLY A 2 11.46 3.35 -15.61
N GLN A 3 12.26 2.87 -14.66
CA GLN A 3 13.13 1.70 -14.78
C GLN A 3 12.50 0.57 -13.95
N ASN A 4 12.49 -0.65 -14.48
CA ASN A 4 11.97 -1.92 -13.93
C ASN A 4 10.55 -2.35 -14.35
N GLU A 5 10.38 -2.59 -15.66
CA GLU A 5 9.36 -3.41 -16.34
C GLU A 5 8.47 -4.28 -15.40
N PRO A 6 7.41 -3.73 -14.78
CA PRO A 6 6.50 -4.51 -13.97
C PRO A 6 5.70 -5.42 -14.91
N ALA A 7 5.78 -6.72 -14.74
CA ALA A 7 5.01 -7.67 -15.54
C ALA A 7 3.58 -7.78 -15.00
N PHE A 8 2.60 -7.42 -15.84
CA PHE A 8 1.18 -7.61 -15.60
C PHE A 8 0.75 -8.98 -16.14
N ALA A 9 0.14 -9.82 -15.28
CA ALA A 9 -0.51 -11.06 -15.71
C ALA A 9 -1.91 -11.13 -15.09
N SER A 10 -2.92 -11.30 -15.94
CA SER A 10 -4.35 -11.34 -15.59
C SER A 10 -4.91 -12.75 -15.72
N PRO A 11 -5.92 -13.13 -14.92
CA PRO A 11 -7.13 -13.47 -15.66
C PRO A 11 -8.55 -12.83 -15.37
N GLY A 12 -8.87 -11.90 -14.41
CA GLY A 12 -10.19 -11.33 -13.84
C GLY A 12 -11.22 -11.92 -12.74
N TYR A 13 -11.19 -11.73 -11.40
CA TYR A 13 -12.00 -12.47 -10.32
C TYR A 13 -12.93 -13.68 -10.66
N ASN A 14 -12.39 -14.92 -10.77
CA ASN A 14 -13.03 -16.28 -10.77
C ASN A 14 -12.29 -17.31 -11.68
N GLY A 15 -11.01 -17.58 -11.42
CA GLY A 15 -10.11 -18.10 -12.46
C GLY A 15 -9.55 -16.96 -13.31
N ALA A 16 -9.53 -15.82 -12.65
CA ALA A 16 -9.44 -14.56 -13.26
C ALA A 16 -9.05 -13.62 -12.07
N GLY A 17 -7.99 -12.81 -12.12
CA GLY A 17 -7.72 -11.55 -11.42
C GLY A 17 -6.38 -11.01 -11.96
N SER A 18 -6.15 -9.69 -12.04
CA SER A 18 -4.80 -9.20 -12.40
C SER A 18 -4.05 -8.86 -11.14
N CYS A 19 -2.83 -9.37 -11.00
CA CYS A 19 -1.94 -8.97 -9.92
C CYS A 19 -0.75 -8.18 -10.45
N LEU A 20 -0.30 -7.25 -9.62
CA LEU A 20 0.97 -6.55 -9.79
C LEU A 20 1.97 -7.20 -8.83
N LEU A 21 3.01 -7.84 -9.38
CA LEU A 21 4.10 -8.39 -8.58
C LEU A 21 5.19 -7.32 -8.41
N LEU A 22 5.52 -7.00 -7.16
CA LEU A 22 6.61 -6.08 -6.82
C LEU A 22 7.70 -6.80 -6.03
N SER A 23 8.96 -6.55 -6.39
CA SER A 23 10.13 -7.08 -5.70
C SER A 23 10.73 -6.04 -4.76
N GLN A 24 10.74 -6.37 -3.46
CA GLN A 24 11.41 -5.57 -2.44
C GLN A 24 12.92 -5.50 -2.67
N LEU A 25 13.55 -6.58 -3.16
CA LEU A 25 14.99 -6.60 -3.49
C LEU A 25 15.35 -5.58 -4.59
N GLN A 26 14.38 -5.25 -5.46
CA GLN A 26 14.53 -4.27 -6.52
C GLN A 26 13.92 -2.91 -6.17
N GLN A 27 13.39 -2.75 -4.96
CA GLN A 27 12.71 -1.54 -4.47
C GLN A 27 11.63 -1.03 -5.45
N GLN A 28 10.83 -1.95 -5.99
CA GLN A 28 9.84 -1.61 -7.01
C GLN A 28 8.60 -0.93 -6.42
N SER A 29 8.07 0.04 -7.16
CA SER A 29 6.79 0.69 -6.90
C SER A 29 6.10 1.02 -8.22
N VAL A 30 4.80 1.33 -8.16
CA VAL A 30 4.03 1.84 -9.30
C VAL A 30 3.47 3.20 -8.94
N THR A 31 3.63 4.15 -9.86
CA THR A 31 3.09 5.50 -9.73
C THR A 31 1.87 5.65 -10.62
N VAL A 32 0.74 6.04 -10.03
CA VAL A 32 -0.43 6.47 -10.79
C VAL A 32 -0.21 7.91 -11.22
N ASN A 33 -0.01 8.13 -12.53
CA ASN A 33 0.35 9.45 -13.05
C ASN A 33 -0.86 10.35 -13.36
N THR A 34 -2.07 9.79 -13.45
CA THR A 34 -3.26 10.55 -13.89
C THR A 34 -4.54 10.00 -13.24
N PRO A 35 -5.16 10.74 -12.31
CA PRO A 35 -4.62 11.93 -11.65
C PRO A 35 -3.42 11.55 -10.75
N PRO A 36 -2.40 12.43 -10.62
CA PRO A 36 -1.24 12.15 -9.77
C PRO A 36 -1.54 12.27 -8.26
N PHE A 37 -2.70 12.83 -7.91
CA PHE A 37 -3.14 13.02 -6.55
C PHE A 37 -4.66 12.88 -6.46
N LEU A 38 -5.14 12.20 -5.42
CA LEU A 38 -6.57 12.03 -5.18
C LEU A 38 -7.06 13.13 -4.24
N ASN A 39 -7.77 14.12 -4.78
CA ASN A 39 -8.42 15.13 -3.94
C ASN A 39 -9.63 14.52 -3.22
N MET A 40 -9.52 14.37 -1.90
CA MET A 40 -10.58 13.78 -1.05
C MET A 40 -11.27 14.82 -0.17
N SER A 41 -11.02 16.11 -0.41
CA SER A 41 -11.58 17.21 0.40
C SER A 41 -13.11 17.16 0.40
N PHE A 42 -13.71 17.17 1.58
CA PHE A 42 -15.18 17.13 1.76
C PHE A 42 -15.86 15.89 1.15
N THR A 43 -15.13 14.78 1.03
CA THR A 43 -15.67 13.52 0.53
C THR A 43 -15.37 12.37 1.48
N SER A 44 -16.21 11.34 1.43
CA SER A 44 -15.92 10.04 2.04
C SER A 44 -15.33 9.12 0.98
N PHE A 45 -14.35 8.31 1.37
CA PHE A 45 -13.73 7.33 0.50
C PHE A 45 -13.48 6.03 1.27
N THR A 46 -13.24 4.95 0.53
CA THR A 46 -12.93 3.62 1.06
C THR A 46 -11.72 3.09 0.31
N VAL A 47 -10.81 2.42 1.01
CA VAL A 47 -9.67 1.72 0.41
C VAL A 47 -9.86 0.22 0.60
N GLU A 48 -9.89 -0.51 -0.52
CA GLU A 48 -9.91 -1.98 -0.53
C GLU A 48 -8.71 -2.48 -1.34
N VAL A 49 -7.96 -3.42 -0.74
CA VAL A 49 -6.79 -4.02 -1.37
C VAL A 49 -6.66 -5.50 -0.99
N TRP A 50 -6.13 -6.29 -1.92
CA TRP A 50 -5.74 -7.68 -1.72
C TRP A 50 -4.24 -7.78 -1.87
N ILE A 51 -3.58 -8.26 -0.82
CA ILE A 51 -2.12 -8.31 -0.75
C ILE A 51 -1.71 -9.73 -0.43
N TYR A 52 -0.75 -10.24 -1.20
CA TYR A 52 -0.02 -11.45 -0.84
C TYR A 52 1.43 -11.08 -0.60
N ALA A 53 1.88 -11.16 0.65
CA ALA A 53 3.23 -10.81 1.04
C ALA A 53 4.04 -12.08 1.34
N ASN A 54 5.10 -12.32 0.56
CA ASN A 54 6.03 -13.43 0.84
C ASN A 54 6.83 -13.20 2.13
N THR A 55 7.17 -11.94 2.39
CA THR A 55 7.94 -11.48 3.54
C THR A 55 7.53 -10.06 3.89
N LEU A 56 7.30 -9.78 5.16
CA LEU A 56 7.12 -8.43 5.69
C LEU A 56 8.35 -8.03 6.51
N TYR A 57 8.77 -6.77 6.37
CA TYR A 57 9.69 -6.19 7.34
C TYR A 57 9.04 -6.23 8.74
N ASN A 58 9.65 -6.98 9.66
CA ASN A 58 9.14 -7.21 11.00
C ASN A 58 10.18 -7.01 12.11
N ASN A 59 11.45 -6.77 11.75
CA ASN A 59 12.57 -6.73 12.68
C ASN A 59 13.04 -5.30 13.01
N ASN A 60 12.38 -4.28 12.47
CA ASN A 60 12.75 -2.89 12.68
C ASN A 60 11.51 -1.97 12.66
N SER A 61 11.24 -1.32 13.78
CA SER A 61 10.11 -0.38 13.93
C SER A 61 10.20 0.87 13.05
N PHE A 62 11.35 1.11 12.40
CA PHE A 62 11.56 2.24 11.48
C PHE A 62 11.34 1.87 10.01
N MET A 63 11.00 0.61 9.69
CA MET A 63 10.76 0.16 8.33
C MET A 63 9.30 -0.21 8.12
N ASP A 64 8.72 0.45 7.12
CA ASP A 64 7.33 0.32 6.72
C ASP A 64 7.24 -0.47 5.41
N ASN A 65 6.30 -1.41 5.34
CA ASN A 65 5.93 -2.04 4.07
C ASN A 65 4.77 -1.23 3.47
N THR A 66 5.11 -0.15 2.76
CA THR A 66 4.12 0.75 2.17
C THR A 66 3.34 0.06 1.06
N ILE A 67 2.02 0.12 1.14
CA ILE A 67 1.09 -0.46 0.16
C ILE A 67 0.60 0.63 -0.79
N PHE A 68 0.19 1.75 -0.21
CA PHE A 68 -0.31 2.91 -0.91
C PHE A 68 0.14 4.17 -0.17
N GLY A 69 0.48 5.20 -0.91
CA GLY A 69 0.78 6.51 -0.37
C GLY A 69 0.47 7.59 -1.38
N GLN A 70 -0.05 8.71 -0.89
CA GLN A 70 -0.05 9.95 -1.64
C GLN A 70 0.57 11.06 -0.81
N PHE A 71 1.45 11.80 -1.46
CA PHE A 71 2.20 12.89 -0.87
C PHE A 71 1.86 14.17 -1.61
N GLN A 72 1.38 15.18 -0.90
CA GLN A 72 1.29 16.53 -1.41
C GLN A 72 2.46 17.33 -0.83
N GLN A 73 3.32 17.86 -1.69
CA GLN A 73 4.50 18.62 -1.27
C GLN A 73 4.08 20.00 -0.75
N ASN A 74 3.63 20.08 0.49
CA ASN A 74 3.50 21.35 1.21
C ASN A 74 3.95 21.18 2.68
N THR A 75 4.12 22.31 3.37
CA THR A 75 4.71 22.37 4.72
C THR A 75 3.76 21.98 5.85
N SER A 76 2.54 21.54 5.54
CA SER A 76 1.47 21.30 6.53
C SER A 76 0.70 20.01 6.29
N ASP A 77 0.95 19.31 5.18
CA ASP A 77 0.16 18.14 4.81
C ASP A 77 0.72 16.87 5.44
N HIS A 78 -0.15 16.26 6.22
CA HIS A 78 -0.02 14.89 6.61
C HIS A 78 -0.16 14.01 5.35
N SER A 79 0.83 13.18 5.06
CA SER A 79 0.76 12.26 3.91
C SER A 79 -0.25 11.16 4.21
N LEU A 80 -1.20 10.89 3.30
CA LEU A 80 -2.07 9.73 3.46
C LEU A 80 -1.28 8.48 3.07
N TYR A 81 -1.28 7.46 3.92
CA TYR A 81 -0.71 6.16 3.61
C TYR A 81 -1.54 5.00 4.14
N LEU A 82 -1.37 3.86 3.46
CA LEU A 82 -1.70 2.54 3.94
C LEU A 82 -0.39 1.75 3.98
N THR A 83 -0.01 1.26 5.15
CA THR A 83 1.27 0.59 5.35
C THR A 83 1.13 -0.60 6.29
N ILE A 84 2.06 -1.55 6.22
CA ILE A 84 2.25 -2.58 7.25
C ILE A 84 3.51 -2.25 8.02
N ARG A 85 3.36 -1.89 9.30
CA ARG A 85 4.44 -1.56 10.24
C ARG A 85 4.34 -2.52 11.42
N ASN A 86 5.46 -3.13 11.83
CA ASN A 86 5.46 -4.14 12.90
C ASN A 86 4.38 -5.22 12.71
N GLN A 87 4.22 -5.70 11.47
CA GLN A 87 3.19 -6.68 11.10
C GLN A 87 1.76 -6.23 11.38
N ARG A 88 1.47 -4.93 11.49
CA ARG A 88 0.12 -4.42 11.65
C ARG A 88 -0.18 -3.41 10.57
N ILE A 89 -1.42 -3.39 10.12
CA ILE A 89 -1.88 -2.42 9.13
C ILE A 89 -2.04 -1.08 9.84
N TYR A 90 -1.48 -0.03 9.26
CA TYR A 90 -1.71 1.35 9.64
C TYR A 90 -2.33 2.09 8.46
N PHE A 91 -3.36 2.87 8.75
CA PHE A 91 -4.03 3.68 7.74
C PHE A 91 -4.34 5.05 8.30
N GLY A 92 -4.04 6.08 7.52
CA GLY A 92 -4.36 7.44 7.87
C GLY A 92 -3.27 8.39 7.42
N PHE A 93 -3.22 9.51 8.12
CA PHE A 93 -2.39 10.65 7.81
C PHE A 93 -1.11 10.58 8.66
N PHE A 94 0.02 11.05 8.14
CA PHE A 94 1.27 11.12 8.91
C PHE A 94 1.06 11.79 10.29
N ASP A 95 1.59 11.18 11.34
CA ASP A 95 1.38 11.54 12.76
C ASP A 95 -0.07 11.43 13.30
N ASP A 96 -1.02 10.90 12.52
CA ASP A 96 -2.42 10.67 12.91
C ASP A 96 -3.00 9.40 12.24
N ASP A 97 -2.18 8.33 12.16
CA ASP A 97 -2.55 7.05 11.60
C ASP A 97 -3.19 6.12 12.65
N ILE A 98 -4.16 5.33 12.21
CA ILE A 98 -4.83 4.35 13.07
C ILE A 98 -4.18 2.98 12.86
N GLN A 99 -3.86 2.32 13.96
CA GLN A 99 -3.33 0.97 13.98
C GLN A 99 -4.45 -0.08 13.95
N GLY A 100 -4.31 -1.06 13.08
CA GLY A 100 -5.12 -2.27 13.06
C GLY A 100 -4.87 -3.19 14.26
N ASN A 101 -5.94 -3.80 14.76
CA ASN A 101 -5.88 -4.67 15.94
C ASN A 101 -5.29 -6.06 15.66
N GLN A 102 -5.21 -6.46 14.39
CA GLN A 102 -4.68 -7.76 13.97
C GLN A 102 -3.21 -7.68 13.60
N VAL A 103 -2.47 -8.76 13.90
CA VAL A 103 -1.11 -8.97 13.42
C VAL A 103 -1.19 -9.80 12.14
N SER A 104 -0.53 -9.33 11.09
CA SER A 104 -0.40 -9.95 9.78
C SER A 104 0.82 -10.85 9.75
N ASP A 105 0.61 -12.13 9.47
CA ASP A 105 1.69 -13.08 9.26
C ASP A 105 2.20 -13.06 7.82
N ASP A 106 3.45 -13.48 7.62
CA ASP A 106 4.01 -13.70 6.29
C ASP A 106 3.28 -14.84 5.56
N ASN A 107 3.29 -14.82 4.23
CA ASN A 107 2.68 -15.82 3.35
C ASN A 107 1.16 -15.98 3.49
N GLN A 108 0.46 -14.92 3.88
CA GLN A 108 -1.00 -14.89 3.91
C GLN A 108 -1.59 -13.84 2.98
N GLU A 109 -2.77 -14.14 2.44
CA GLU A 109 -3.61 -13.14 1.79
C GLU A 109 -4.17 -12.19 2.87
N LEU A 110 -3.80 -10.93 2.78
CA LEU A 110 -4.34 -9.87 3.60
C LEU A 110 -5.45 -9.18 2.82
N LYS A 111 -6.67 -9.26 3.36
CA LYS A 111 -7.78 -8.41 2.94
C LYS A 111 -8.00 -7.35 4.01
N SER A 112 -7.89 -6.08 3.63
CA SER A 112 -8.26 -4.94 4.48
C SER A 112 -9.28 -4.06 3.78
N ILE A 113 -10.34 -3.70 4.51
CA ILE A 113 -11.33 -2.72 4.11
C ILE A 113 -11.29 -1.62 5.17
N TRP A 114 -11.02 -0.38 4.74
CA TRP A 114 -11.01 0.81 5.58
C TRP A 114 -11.87 1.90 4.94
#